data_AF-A0A1V6IRK8-F1
#
_entry.id   AF-A0A1V6IRK8-F1
#
_cell.length_a   1.000
_cell.length_b   1.000
_cell.length_c   1.000
_cell.angle_alpha   90.00
_cell.angle_beta   90.00
_cell.angle_gamma   90.00
#
_symmetry.space_group_name_H-M   'P 1'
#
loop_
_entity.id
_entity.type
_entity.pdbx_description
1 polymer ?
#
loop_
_entity_poly.entity_id
_entity_poly.type
_entity_poly.pdbx_seq_one_letter_code
_entity_poly.pdbx_strand_id
1 'polypeptide(L)'
;MRLDIDQFGHDPQVRFLRRAFASMETIQNDLLKELNISSFDERLRRIRLAALNLFEKVWVSYSRWGVSIDEKEMSDIYLHCLAHTLAANNINLPKGLFYPNERIQNIIKEVSK
;
A
#
# COMPACT_ATOMS: atom_id res chain seq x y z
N MET A 1 14.05 17.56 28.68
CA MET A 1 13.94 17.12 27.27
C MET A 1 14.31 15.65 27.23
N ARG A 2 13.34 14.73 27.20
CA ARG A 2 13.64 13.30 27.03
C ARG A 2 14.02 13.10 25.56
N LEU A 3 15.28 12.79 25.30
CA LEU A 3 15.67 12.15 24.05
C LEU A 3 14.99 10.78 24.08
N ASP A 4 13.91 10.63 23.31
CA ASP A 4 13.35 9.33 23.01
C ASP A 4 14.42 8.58 22.21
N ILE A 5 15.24 7.82 22.93
CA ILE A 5 16.21 6.92 22.31
C ILE A 5 15.35 5.90 21.57
N ASP A 6 15.47 5.86 20.25
CA ASP A 6 14.77 4.91 19.39
C ASP A 6 15.23 3.48 19.71
N GLN A 7 14.69 2.91 20.80
CA GLN A 7 15.08 1.60 21.33
C GLN A 7 14.81 0.48 20.33
N PHE A 8 13.86 0.69 19.43
CA PHE A 8 13.48 -0.26 18.38
C PHE A 8 14.20 0.01 17.05
N GLY A 9 14.96 1.11 16.93
CA GLY A 9 15.64 1.50 15.69
C GLY A 9 16.75 0.55 15.25
N HIS A 10 17.25 -0.28 16.14
CA HIS A 10 18.25 -1.32 15.84
C HIS A 10 17.64 -2.65 15.38
N ASP A 11 16.33 -2.85 15.56
CA ASP A 11 15.66 -4.07 15.16
C ASP A 11 15.57 -4.14 13.60
N PRO A 12 16.11 -5.19 12.96
CA PRO A 12 16.06 -5.33 11.51
C PRO A 12 14.65 -5.33 10.92
N GLN A 13 13.68 -5.92 11.62
CA GLN A 13 12.28 -6.00 11.20
C GLN A 13 11.61 -4.62 11.29
N VAL A 14 11.87 -3.88 12.36
CA VAL A 14 11.34 -2.51 12.53
C VAL A 14 11.90 -1.59 11.45
N ARG A 15 13.20 -1.68 11.15
CA ARG A 15 13.82 -0.90 10.07
C ARG A 15 13.24 -1.24 8.70
N PHE A 16 13.03 -2.52 8.43
CA PHE A 16 12.39 -3.00 7.21
C PHE A 16 10.96 -2.45 7.06
N LEU A 17 10.14 -2.58 8.09
CA LEU A 17 8.76 -2.05 8.09
C LEU A 17 8.74 -0.53 7.88
N ARG A 18 9.63 0.22 8.53
CA ARG A 18 9.75 1.68 8.34
C ARG A 18 10.06 2.04 6.89
N ARG A 19 11.00 1.33 6.26
CA ARG A 19 11.34 1.57 4.85
C ARG A 19 10.20 1.18 3.91
N ALA A 20 9.52 0.06 4.18
CA ALA A 20 8.33 -0.33 3.43
C ALA A 20 7.23 0.71 3.52
N PHE A 21 6.89 1.20 4.73
CA PHE A 21 5.87 2.25 4.89
C PHE A 21 6.27 3.58 4.24
N ALA A 22 7.53 3.99 4.35
CA ALA A 22 8.02 5.19 3.67
C ALA A 22 7.90 5.06 2.14
N SER A 23 8.20 3.87 1.60
CA SER A 23 8.04 3.59 0.18
C SER A 23 6.56 3.61 -0.22
N MET A 24 5.67 2.98 0.56
CA MET A 24 4.21 3.03 0.37
C MET A 24 3.65 4.46 0.39
N GLU A 25 4.12 5.30 1.31
CA GLU A 25 3.71 6.71 1.37
C GLU A 25 4.16 7.48 0.13
N THR A 26 5.38 7.23 -0.33
CA THR A 26 5.93 7.86 -1.54
C THR A 26 5.09 7.52 -2.77
N ILE A 27 4.87 6.23 -3.04
CA ILE A 27 4.08 5.79 -4.21
C ILE A 27 2.62 6.26 -4.15
N GLN A 28 2.03 6.33 -2.96
CA GLN A 28 0.68 6.84 -2.77
C GLN A 28 0.63 8.33 -3.13
N ASN A 29 1.58 9.12 -2.61
CA ASN A 29 1.62 10.55 -2.86
C ASN A 29 1.84 10.84 -4.34
N ASP A 30 2.70 10.09 -5.01
CA ASP A 30 2.93 10.25 -6.44
C ASP A 30 1.69 9.86 -7.25
N LEU A 31 1.01 8.77 -6.89
CA LEU A 31 -0.27 8.41 -7.52
C LEU A 31 -1.34 9.52 -7.35
N LEU A 32 -1.46 10.08 -6.14
CA LEU A 32 -2.44 11.14 -5.87
C LEU A 32 -2.12 12.43 -6.64
N LYS A 33 -0.84 12.79 -6.78
CA LYS A 33 -0.42 13.93 -7.61
C LYS A 33 -0.80 13.72 -9.07
N GLU A 34 -0.54 12.53 -9.62
CA GLU A 34 -0.89 12.18 -11.01
C GLU A 34 -2.41 12.19 -11.24
N LEU A 35 -3.19 11.81 -10.21
CA LEU A 35 -4.65 11.91 -10.23
C LEU A 35 -5.18 13.33 -9.96
N ASN A 36 -4.30 14.29 -9.67
CA ASN A 36 -4.63 15.66 -9.27
C ASN A 36 -5.59 15.72 -8.06
N ILE A 37 -5.41 14.78 -7.12
CA ILE A 37 -6.19 14.68 -5.89
C ILE A 37 -5.38 15.27 -4.74
N SER A 38 -5.97 16.20 -4.01
CA SER A 38 -5.37 16.74 -2.78
C SER A 38 -5.16 15.64 -1.75
N SER A 39 -3.97 15.56 -1.14
CA SER A 39 -3.69 14.63 -0.03
C SER A 39 -4.64 14.80 1.17
N PHE A 40 -5.25 16.00 1.28
CA PHE A 40 -6.22 16.37 2.32
C PHE A 40 -7.69 16.14 1.93
N ASP A 41 -7.96 15.54 0.76
CA ASP A 41 -9.34 15.17 0.39
C ASP A 41 -9.93 14.23 1.45
N GLU A 42 -11.07 14.61 2.03
CA GLU A 42 -11.70 13.91 3.14
C GLU A 42 -12.05 12.45 2.81
N ARG A 43 -12.32 12.16 1.53
CA ARG A 43 -12.63 10.81 1.05
C ARG A 43 -11.41 9.89 1.18
N LEU A 44 -10.22 10.44 1.03
CA LEU A 44 -8.98 9.66 1.10
C LEU A 44 -8.76 9.01 2.46
N ARG A 45 -9.29 9.57 3.56
CA ARG A 45 -9.18 8.92 4.86
C ARG A 45 -9.81 7.52 4.84
N ARG A 46 -11.02 7.39 4.30
CA ARG A 46 -11.73 6.10 4.23
C ARG A 46 -11.08 5.18 3.20
N ILE A 47 -10.65 5.73 2.07
CA ILE A 47 -9.97 4.98 1.00
C ILE A 47 -8.64 4.41 1.48
N ARG A 48 -7.79 5.22 2.15
CA ARG A 48 -6.51 4.75 2.69
C ARG A 48 -6.68 3.67 3.73
N LEU A 49 -7.68 3.80 4.62
CA LEU A 49 -7.99 2.76 5.61
C LEU A 49 -8.47 1.46 4.94
N ALA A 50 -9.36 1.55 3.96
CA ALA A 50 -9.83 0.37 3.21
C ALA A 50 -8.70 -0.29 2.41
N ALA A 51 -7.83 0.51 1.79
CA ALA A 51 -6.64 0.01 1.08
C ALA A 51 -5.66 -0.68 2.03
N LEU A 52 -5.44 -0.14 3.23
CA LEU A 52 -4.60 -0.75 4.26
C LEU A 52 -5.18 -2.09 4.75
N ASN A 53 -6.47 -2.13 5.07
CA ASN A 53 -7.15 -3.37 5.46
C ASN A 53 -7.08 -4.44 4.37
N LEU A 54 -7.22 -4.03 3.10
CA LEU A 54 -7.08 -4.93 1.96
C LEU A 54 -5.63 -5.42 1.82
N PHE A 55 -4.65 -4.52 1.95
CA PHE A 55 -3.23 -4.85 1.93
C PHE A 55 -2.89 -5.88 3.01
N GLU A 56 -3.36 -5.71 4.25
CA GLU A 56 -3.11 -6.66 5.34
C GLU A 56 -3.67 -8.06 5.01
N LYS A 57 -4.86 -8.15 4.41
CA LYS A 57 -5.42 -9.43 3.94
C LYS A 57 -4.57 -10.04 2.84
N VAL A 58 -4.17 -9.26 1.85
CA VAL A 58 -3.31 -9.71 0.75
C VAL A 58 -1.96 -10.17 1.30
N TRP A 59 -1.38 -9.44 2.24
CA TRP A 59 -0.12 -9.75 2.92
C TRP A 59 -0.18 -11.10 3.64
N VAL A 60 -1.25 -11.36 4.40
CA VAL A 60 -1.46 -12.65 5.06
C VAL A 60 -1.57 -13.77 4.04
N SER A 61 -2.29 -13.56 2.93
CA SER A 61 -2.37 -14.54 1.84
C SER A 61 -1.03 -14.77 1.15
N TYR A 62 -0.20 -13.73 1.01
CA TYR A 62 1.12 -13.79 0.39
C TYR A 62 2.16 -14.49 1.27
N SER A 63 2.15 -14.24 2.58
CA SER A 63 3.08 -14.85 3.54
C SER A 63 2.96 -16.39 3.59
N ARG A 64 1.78 -16.93 3.25
CA ARG A 64 1.54 -18.37 3.10
C ARG A 64 2.31 -19.01 1.93
N TRP A 65 2.83 -18.22 0.99
CA TRP A 65 3.52 -18.72 -0.20
C TRP A 65 5.03 -18.81 -0.02
N GLY A 66 5.56 -18.50 1.17
CA GLY A 66 6.98 -18.67 1.49
C GLY A 66 7.94 -17.75 0.72
N VAL A 67 7.42 -16.73 0.05
CA VAL A 67 8.23 -15.74 -0.68
C VAL A 67 8.66 -14.64 0.30
N SER A 68 9.97 -14.37 0.38
CA SER A 68 10.45 -13.19 1.12
C SER A 68 10.09 -11.94 0.33
N ILE A 69 9.12 -11.19 0.81
CA ILE A 69 8.69 -9.97 0.15
C ILE A 69 9.69 -8.87 0.47
N ASP A 70 10.20 -8.20 -0.57
CA ASP A 70 11.04 -7.03 -0.39
C ASP A 70 10.19 -5.74 -0.21
N GLU A 71 10.85 -4.63 0.13
CA GLU A 71 10.19 -3.35 0.39
C GLU A 71 9.45 -2.81 -0.85
N LYS A 72 9.95 -3.12 -2.05
CA LYS A 72 9.39 -2.68 -3.31
C LYS A 72 8.13 -3.47 -3.65
N GLU A 73 8.16 -4.79 -3.48
CA GLU A 73 6.99 -5.66 -3.63
C GLU A 73 5.90 -5.30 -2.63
N MET A 74 6.23 -4.98 -1.37
CA MET A 74 5.24 -4.47 -0.42
C MET A 74 4.53 -3.21 -0.92
N SER A 75 5.33 -2.28 -1.44
CA SER A 75 4.82 -1.03 -1.99
C SER A 75 3.95 -1.30 -3.21
N ASP A 76 4.38 -2.17 -4.11
CA ASP A 76 3.60 -2.55 -5.29
C ASP A 76 2.26 -3.19 -4.91
N ILE A 77 2.24 -4.13 -3.95
CA ILE A 77 1.01 -4.73 -3.44
C ILE A 77 0.08 -3.67 -2.85
N TYR A 78 0.62 -2.73 -2.06
CA TYR A 78 -0.16 -1.64 -1.52
C TYR A 78 -0.75 -0.74 -2.62
N LEU A 79 0.03 -0.42 -3.65
CA LEU A 79 -0.43 0.37 -4.79
C LEU A 79 -1.61 -0.29 -5.48
N HIS A 80 -1.56 -1.62 -5.66
CA HIS A 80 -2.65 -2.40 -6.23
C HIS A 80 -3.91 -2.38 -5.36
N CYS A 81 -3.75 -2.46 -4.04
CA CYS A 81 -4.85 -2.36 -3.09
C CYS A 81 -5.49 -0.96 -3.10
N LEU A 82 -4.65 0.09 -3.17
CA LEU A 82 -5.09 1.48 -3.26
C LEU A 82 -5.82 1.73 -4.57
N ALA A 83 -5.26 1.30 -5.70
CA ALA A 83 -5.86 1.39 -7.02
C ALA A 83 -7.24 0.72 -7.07
N HIS A 84 -7.35 -0.49 -6.52
CA HIS A 84 -8.63 -1.21 -6.41
C HIS A 84 -9.65 -0.42 -5.57
N THR A 85 -9.22 0.14 -4.44
CA THR A 85 -10.10 0.89 -3.53
C THR A 85 -10.52 2.23 -4.12
N LEU A 86 -9.65 2.92 -4.85
CA LEU A 86 -9.98 4.12 -5.61
C LEU A 86 -11.06 3.83 -6.66
N ALA A 87 -10.88 2.77 -7.45
CA ALA A 87 -11.86 2.35 -8.46
C ALA A 87 -13.21 2.01 -7.82
N ALA A 88 -13.22 1.31 -6.69
CA ALA A 88 -14.44 1.02 -5.92
C ALA A 88 -15.15 2.29 -5.39
N ASN A 89 -14.44 3.42 -5.29
CA ASN A 89 -14.97 4.72 -4.89
C ASN A 89 -15.17 5.67 -6.10
N ASN A 90 -15.31 5.14 -7.32
CA ASN A 90 -15.51 5.89 -8.57
C ASN A 90 -14.38 6.85 -8.95
N ILE A 91 -13.16 6.63 -8.43
CA ILE A 91 -11.95 7.35 -8.82
C ILE A 91 -11.17 6.46 -9.78
N ASN A 92 -11.39 6.68 -11.08
CA ASN A 92 -10.77 5.88 -12.13
C ASN A 92 -9.31 6.30 -12.36
N LEU A 93 -8.45 5.30 -12.53
CA LEU A 93 -7.05 5.52 -12.89
C LEU A 93 -6.92 5.74 -14.40
N PRO A 94 -6.23 6.80 -14.85
CA PRO A 94 -5.88 6.98 -16.26
C PRO A 94 -5.16 5.76 -16.84
N LYS A 95 -5.48 5.42 -18.10
CA LYS A 95 -4.79 4.34 -18.81
C LYS A 95 -3.30 4.66 -18.91
N GLY A 96 -2.45 3.70 -18.55
CA GLY A 96 -0.98 3.84 -18.59
C GLY A 96 -0.36 4.41 -17.30
N LEU A 97 -1.17 4.88 -16.34
CA LEU A 97 -0.64 5.33 -15.04
C LEU A 97 -0.25 4.17 -14.12
N PHE A 98 -0.90 3.02 -14.32
CA PHE A 98 -0.76 1.86 -13.46
C PHE A 98 -0.78 0.58 -14.31
N TYR A 99 0.29 -0.22 -14.19
CA TYR A 99 0.40 -1.50 -14.88
C TYR A 99 -0.01 -2.61 -13.93
N PRO A 100 -1.12 -3.32 -14.20
CA PRO A 100 -1.62 -4.33 -13.29
C PRO A 100 -0.73 -5.58 -13.28
N ASN A 101 -0.36 -6.01 -12.08
CA ASN A 101 0.22 -7.32 -11.82
C ASN A 101 -0.90 -8.34 -11.61
N GLU A 102 -1.06 -9.26 -12.57
CA GLU A 102 -2.16 -10.25 -12.56
C GLU A 102 -2.17 -11.11 -11.30
N ARG A 103 -1.00 -11.49 -10.77
CA ARG A 103 -0.91 -12.30 -9.55
C ARG A 103 -1.49 -11.54 -8.36
N ILE A 104 -1.11 -10.28 -8.18
CA ILE A 104 -1.60 -9.43 -7.08
C ILE A 104 -3.11 -9.20 -7.25
N GLN A 105 -3.56 -8.93 -8.48
CA GLN A 105 -4.99 -8.72 -8.75
C GLN A 105 -5.84 -9.95 -8.43
N ASN A 106 -5.37 -11.16 -8.75
CA ASN A 106 -6.09 -12.38 -8.45
C ASN A 106 -6.24 -12.59 -6.95
N ILE A 107 -5.19 -12.32 -6.17
CA ILE A 107 -5.26 -12.40 -4.70
C ILE A 107 -6.21 -11.33 -4.15
N ILE A 108 -6.13 -10.09 -4.65
CA ILE A 108 -7.07 -9.03 -4.27
C ILE A 108 -8.51 -9.48 -4.48
N LYS A 109 -8.84 -10.01 -5.68
CA LYS A 109 -10.17 -10.53 -6.00
C LYS A 109 -10.60 -11.70 -5.11
N GLU A 110 -9.66 -12.49 -4.63
CA GLU A 110 -9.94 -13.61 -3.71
C GLU A 110 -10.31 -13.09 -2.32
N VAL A 111 -9.56 -12.13 -1.79
CA VAL A 111 -9.74 -11.62 -0.41
C VAL A 111 -10.77 -10.48 -0.28
N SER A 112 -11.21 -9.93 -1.42
CA SER A 112 -12.25 -8.88 -1.49
C SER A 112 -13.66 -9.43 -1.70
N LYS A 113 -13.82 -10.75 -1.89
CA LYS A 113 -15.11 -11.44 -1.86
C LYS A 113 -15.65 -11.52 -0.44
#